data_AF-A0A1Y6D2B9-F1
#
_entry.id   AF-A0A1Y6D2B9-F1
#
_cell.length_a   1.000
_cell.length_b   1.000
_cell.length_c   1.000
_cell.angle_alpha   90.00
_cell.angle_beta   90.00
_cell.angle_gamma   90.00
#
_symmetry.space_group_name_H-M   'P 1'
#
loop_
_entity.id
_entity.type
_entity.pdbx_description
1 polymer ?
#
loop_
_entity_poly.entity_id
_entity_poly.type
_entity_poly.pdbx_seq_one_letter_code
_entity_poly.pdbx_strand_id
1 'polypeptide(L)'
;MALTPKVANLISLYFNQCMSSTSLGAKKTKLKEVLDHLFTLGNDNEAYDYLNENLTDTDSDLSKAIDKKSGLGSFSSTASHTRSKLNELLNKINPIQLVHSRLSSQVYDNISLKIDECIGSTADENKKEELDTLKTMLLRQASDQEAIVILRDKLQNDMRFKSVIDKHTNSISALRDKQTNTRIQLQNLLDTISSLSPDNRNLHNWMDQLADDTPLRQITMPGSHDAGVYDDPNDLANRPITKGASAKSWGICHELSIYNQCRAGVRYLDIRIAEKDKGQWYALHAEMGQGVWGAKADRMLDDLARFITENPSEVLFYKVTHTHDLQYLQHAIRKLHPHLCTRNDAFQTQNITLAEVQLSRLRGTIVMLLENDEKIRQMNLQQNHPEIFDVTFPFSNLKGDNQRDTNPAPQYNAQRLYIFGGNTGKGSVRDMIHGQLNKAVAFKALPDNYLFQMSWTQMGTQKIGAGDIRTKAKTPLNGNRGGGPHSTLPFLCLTLRGRQGEVRHVDFISWNGNLRIGEDVYIRPNFIHMDFSCANNSGLIIALNTNWK
;
A
#
# COMPACT_ATOMS: atom_id res chain seq x y z
N MET A 1 -23.10 9.22 -1.13
CA MET A 1 -22.60 8.12 -0.27
C MET A 1 -23.50 8.10 0.98
N ALA A 2 -23.23 7.29 1.99
CA ALA A 2 -23.90 7.40 3.30
C ALA A 2 -22.83 7.72 4.35
N LEU A 3 -23.24 8.15 5.55
CA LEU A 3 -22.33 8.35 6.68
C LEU A 3 -21.43 7.13 6.91
N THR A 4 -20.17 7.36 7.27
CA THR A 4 -19.29 6.27 7.71
C THR A 4 -19.84 5.65 8.98
N PRO A 5 -19.67 4.33 9.19
CA PRO A 5 -20.13 3.65 10.41
C PRO A 5 -19.63 4.31 11.70
N LYS A 6 -18.42 4.89 11.68
CA LYS A 6 -17.84 5.59 12.84
C LYS A 6 -18.62 6.86 13.18
N VAL A 7 -18.90 7.72 12.19
CA VAL A 7 -19.66 8.96 12.37
C VAL A 7 -21.13 8.66 12.67
N ALA A 8 -21.74 7.72 11.94
CA ALA A 8 -23.08 7.21 12.20
C ALA A 8 -23.27 6.71 13.65
N ASN A 9 -22.31 5.94 14.18
CA ASN A 9 -22.36 5.42 15.55
C ASN A 9 -22.16 6.53 16.59
N LEU A 10 -21.25 7.47 16.35
CA LEU A 10 -21.06 8.62 17.24
C LEU A 10 -22.32 9.50 17.26
N ILE A 11 -22.86 9.85 16.11
CA ILE A 11 -24.12 10.60 15.99
C ILE A 11 -25.23 9.86 16.74
N SER A 12 -25.43 8.56 16.47
CA SER A 12 -26.45 7.77 17.16
C SER A 12 -26.26 7.76 18.68
N LEU A 13 -25.02 7.51 19.14
CA LEU A 13 -24.71 7.43 20.56
C LEU A 13 -25.04 8.74 21.28
N TYR A 14 -24.56 9.88 20.76
CA TYR A 14 -24.73 11.18 21.40
C TYR A 14 -26.17 11.67 21.31
N PHE A 15 -26.86 11.47 20.18
CA PHE A 15 -28.28 11.82 20.07
C PHE A 15 -29.15 10.95 20.99
N ASN A 16 -28.86 9.65 21.12
CA ASN A 16 -29.58 8.78 22.05
C ASN A 16 -29.31 9.15 23.52
N GLN A 17 -28.10 9.55 23.88
CA GLN A 17 -27.80 10.12 25.20
C GLN A 17 -28.58 11.42 25.45
N CYS A 18 -28.67 12.30 24.45
CA CYS A 18 -29.44 13.53 24.56
C CYS A 18 -30.95 13.29 24.69
N MET A 19 -31.50 12.33 23.95
CA MET A 19 -32.92 11.97 24.00
C MET A 19 -33.30 11.24 25.30
N SER A 20 -32.40 10.43 25.87
CA SER A 20 -32.63 9.74 27.15
C SER A 20 -32.50 10.66 28.36
N SER A 21 -31.67 11.71 28.29
CA SER A 21 -31.43 12.65 29.39
C SER A 21 -32.43 13.82 29.49
N THR A 22 -33.29 14.02 28.48
CA THR A 22 -34.32 15.09 28.50
C THR A 22 -35.70 14.54 28.81
N SER A 23 -36.51 15.26 29.59
CA SER A 23 -37.93 14.93 29.85
C SER A 23 -38.90 15.68 28.92
N LEU A 24 -38.42 16.69 28.19
CA LEU A 24 -39.23 17.52 27.29
C LEU A 24 -39.55 16.79 25.98
N GLY A 25 -40.82 16.46 25.75
CA GLY A 25 -41.29 15.77 24.53
C GLY A 25 -40.90 16.48 23.23
N ALA A 26 -41.15 17.79 23.13
CA ALA A 26 -40.81 18.59 21.95
C ALA A 26 -39.30 18.57 21.63
N LYS A 27 -38.45 18.54 22.65
CA LYS A 27 -37.00 18.46 22.49
C LYS A 27 -36.56 17.07 21.99
N LYS A 28 -37.22 15.99 22.43
CA LYS A 28 -36.97 14.64 21.89
C LYS A 28 -37.36 14.54 20.42
N THR A 29 -38.54 15.07 20.06
CA THR A 29 -39.02 15.08 18.67
C THR A 29 -38.01 15.77 17.75
N LYS A 30 -37.53 16.96 18.13
CA LYS A 30 -36.57 17.70 17.30
C LYS A 30 -35.22 17.00 17.16
N LEU A 31 -34.70 16.42 18.25
CA LEU A 31 -33.47 15.62 18.20
C LEU A 31 -33.63 14.40 17.28
N LYS A 32 -34.80 13.76 17.28
CA LYS A 32 -35.09 12.62 16.40
C LYS A 32 -35.18 13.04 14.92
N GLU A 33 -35.84 14.15 14.61
CA GLU A 33 -35.88 14.71 13.25
C GLU A 33 -34.47 15.00 12.71
N VAL A 34 -33.63 15.66 13.51
CA VAL A 34 -32.24 15.94 13.11
C VAL A 34 -31.43 14.66 12.95
N LEU A 35 -31.59 13.69 13.85
CA LEU A 35 -30.94 12.39 13.72
C LEU A 35 -31.32 11.71 12.39
N ASP A 36 -32.61 11.67 12.07
CA ASP A 36 -33.11 11.04 10.85
C ASP A 36 -32.59 11.78 9.60
N HIS A 37 -32.57 13.12 9.62
CA HIS A 37 -32.00 13.90 8.52
C HIS A 37 -30.51 13.65 8.33
N LEU A 38 -29.71 13.60 9.40
CA LEU A 38 -28.28 13.30 9.32
C LEU A 38 -28.02 11.95 8.63
N PHE A 39 -28.88 10.96 8.85
CA PHE A 39 -28.81 9.66 8.17
C PHE A 39 -29.21 9.66 6.70
N THR A 40 -29.84 10.74 6.22
CA THR A 40 -30.11 10.94 4.79
C THR A 40 -28.99 11.66 4.05
N LEU A 41 -28.03 12.26 4.76
CA LEU A 41 -26.94 13.02 4.17
C LEU A 41 -25.92 12.13 3.45
N GLY A 42 -25.31 12.71 2.42
CA GLY A 42 -24.52 12.02 1.42
C GLY A 42 -23.12 11.60 1.87
N ASN A 43 -22.61 12.17 2.98
CA ASN A 43 -21.28 11.87 3.54
C ASN A 43 -21.08 12.53 4.93
N ASP A 44 -19.95 12.23 5.57
CA ASP A 44 -19.58 12.75 6.89
C ASP A 44 -19.38 14.26 6.93
N ASN A 45 -18.98 14.88 5.80
CA ASN A 45 -18.78 16.32 5.75
C ASN A 45 -20.10 17.07 5.75
N GLU A 46 -21.06 16.62 4.94
CA GLU A 46 -22.41 17.17 4.97
C GLU A 46 -23.04 17.06 6.36
N ALA A 47 -22.82 15.96 7.08
CA ALA A 47 -23.29 15.82 8.46
C ALA A 47 -22.57 16.70 9.47
N TYR A 48 -21.25 16.88 9.32
CA TYR A 48 -20.48 17.81 10.15
C TYR A 48 -20.91 19.25 9.92
N ASP A 49 -20.98 19.68 8.66
CA ASP A 49 -21.35 21.05 8.26
C ASP A 49 -22.77 21.36 8.74
N TYR A 50 -23.71 20.44 8.52
CA TYR A 50 -25.07 20.55 9.04
C TYR A 50 -25.11 20.69 10.57
N LEU A 51 -24.36 19.86 11.30
CA LEU A 51 -24.31 19.95 12.77
C LEU A 51 -23.64 21.25 13.24
N ASN A 52 -22.55 21.66 12.61
CA ASN A 52 -21.82 22.87 12.96
C ASN A 52 -22.72 24.10 12.78
N GLU A 53 -23.29 24.27 11.59
CA GLU A 53 -24.21 25.38 11.27
C GLU A 53 -25.38 25.45 12.26
N ASN A 54 -26.03 24.31 12.52
CA ASN A 54 -27.22 24.27 13.38
C ASN A 54 -26.90 24.40 14.88
N LEU A 55 -25.66 24.16 15.32
CA LEU A 55 -25.26 24.31 16.73
C LEU A 55 -24.63 25.67 17.03
N THR A 56 -23.94 26.28 16.06
CA THR A 56 -23.33 27.61 16.20
C THR A 56 -24.33 28.73 15.99
N ASP A 57 -25.31 28.56 15.09
CA ASP A 57 -26.39 29.53 14.93
C ASP A 57 -27.38 29.41 16.09
N THR A 58 -27.41 30.42 16.95
CA THR A 58 -28.31 30.49 18.11
C THR A 58 -29.78 30.61 17.70
N ASP A 59 -30.05 31.05 16.47
CA ASP A 59 -31.40 31.22 15.94
C ASP A 59 -31.94 30.00 15.20
N SER A 60 -31.12 28.96 15.00
CA SER A 60 -31.57 27.72 14.38
C SER A 60 -32.66 27.04 15.21
N ASP A 61 -33.57 26.34 14.53
CA ASP A 61 -34.63 25.57 15.19
C ASP A 61 -34.06 24.52 16.16
N LEU A 62 -32.91 23.94 15.83
CA LEU A 62 -32.21 22.99 16.69
C LEU A 62 -31.66 23.68 17.94
N SER A 63 -30.95 24.80 17.81
CA SER A 63 -30.42 25.60 18.92
C SER A 63 -31.53 26.05 19.88
N LYS A 64 -32.63 26.56 19.33
CA LYS A 64 -33.83 26.96 20.10
C LYS A 64 -34.45 25.78 20.84
N ALA A 65 -34.51 24.61 20.21
CA ALA A 65 -35.06 23.41 20.84
C ALA A 65 -34.15 22.82 21.94
N ILE A 66 -32.83 22.82 21.75
CA ILE A 66 -31.89 22.25 22.73
C ILE A 66 -31.70 23.13 23.95
N ASP A 67 -31.81 24.46 23.81
CA ASP A 67 -31.66 25.40 24.92
C ASP A 67 -32.95 25.68 25.68
N LYS A 68 -34.08 25.21 25.17
CA LYS A 68 -35.37 25.28 25.88
C LYS A 68 -35.28 24.48 27.19
N LYS A 69 -35.30 25.20 28.32
CA LYS A 69 -35.30 24.61 29.67
C LYS A 69 -36.71 24.25 30.12
N SER A 70 -36.83 23.22 30.95
CA SER A 70 -38.08 22.84 31.60
C SER A 70 -38.33 23.77 32.79
N GLY A 71 -39.06 24.87 32.59
CA GLY A 71 -39.55 25.73 33.67
C GLY A 71 -39.58 27.22 33.32
N LEU A 72 -40.62 27.92 33.79
CA LEU A 72 -40.70 29.39 33.78
C LEU A 72 -39.64 29.96 34.74
N GLY A 73 -38.62 30.65 34.21
CA GLY A 73 -37.72 31.52 35.00
C GLY A 73 -36.25 31.14 35.15
N SER A 74 -35.71 30.13 34.45
CA SER A 74 -34.29 29.74 34.56
C SER A 74 -33.34 30.59 33.68
N PHE A 75 -32.94 31.76 34.18
CA PHE A 75 -31.93 32.64 33.56
C PHE A 75 -30.47 32.21 33.88
N SER A 76 -30.12 30.92 33.81
CA SER A 76 -28.70 30.54 33.86
C SER A 76 -28.05 30.66 32.47
N SER A 77 -26.91 31.36 32.40
CA SER A 77 -26.07 31.53 31.20
C SER A 77 -25.31 30.26 30.80
N THR A 78 -25.41 29.19 31.60
CA THR A 78 -24.76 27.91 31.34
C THR A 78 -25.44 27.13 30.23
N ALA A 79 -24.64 26.66 29.27
CA ALA A 79 -25.10 25.83 28.16
C ALA A 79 -25.88 24.60 28.66
N SER A 80 -26.95 24.24 27.94
CA SER A 80 -27.73 23.04 28.28
C SER A 80 -26.84 21.79 28.21
N HIS A 81 -27.10 20.79 29.06
CA HIS A 81 -26.37 19.52 29.03
C HIS A 81 -26.38 18.88 27.63
N THR A 82 -27.50 19.03 26.91
CA THR A 82 -27.66 18.63 25.50
C THR A 82 -26.71 19.38 24.58
N ARG A 83 -26.63 20.72 24.67
CA ARG A 83 -25.69 21.53 23.87
C ARG A 83 -24.24 21.13 24.15
N SER A 84 -23.88 20.92 25.42
CA SER A 84 -22.55 20.44 25.83
C SER A 84 -22.21 19.09 25.18
N LYS A 85 -23.13 18.12 25.21
CA LYS A 85 -22.95 16.81 24.58
C LYS A 85 -22.86 16.86 23.06
N LEU A 86 -23.66 17.69 22.40
CA LEU A 86 -23.60 17.85 20.94
C LEU A 86 -22.34 18.59 20.49
N ASN A 87 -21.82 19.53 21.28
CA ASN A 87 -20.50 20.13 21.03
C ASN A 87 -19.36 19.11 21.24
N GLU A 88 -19.49 18.21 22.23
CA GLU A 88 -18.54 17.10 22.41
C GLU A 88 -18.56 16.15 21.19
N LEU A 89 -19.74 15.86 20.64
CA LEU A 89 -19.89 15.12 19.39
C LEU A 89 -19.21 15.85 18.22
N LEU A 90 -19.46 17.15 18.05
CA LEU A 90 -18.89 17.96 16.98
C LEU A 90 -17.35 17.93 17.05
N ASN A 91 -16.78 18.07 18.24
CA ASN A 91 -15.34 17.97 18.49
C ASN A 91 -14.78 16.55 18.25
N LYS A 92 -15.61 15.51 18.27
CA LYS A 92 -15.20 14.13 17.94
C LYS A 92 -15.34 13.81 16.46
N ILE A 93 -16.25 14.48 15.75
CA ILE A 93 -16.41 14.36 14.30
C ILE A 93 -15.37 15.22 13.56
N ASN A 94 -14.98 16.38 14.10
CA ASN A 94 -13.98 17.28 13.49
C ASN A 94 -12.63 16.58 13.18
N PRO A 95 -12.00 15.82 14.10
CA PRO A 95 -10.81 15.02 13.80
C PRO A 95 -11.04 13.90 12.78
N ILE A 96 -12.28 13.46 12.57
CA ILE A 96 -12.64 12.40 11.62
C ILE A 96 -12.75 12.97 10.20
N GLN A 97 -13.18 14.23 10.02
CA GLN A 97 -13.03 14.94 8.74
C GLN A 97 -11.55 15.03 8.32
N LEU A 98 -10.64 15.18 9.29
CA LEU A 98 -9.19 15.26 9.06
C LEU A 98 -8.59 13.89 8.65
N VAL A 99 -9.31 12.78 8.83
CA VAL A 99 -8.95 11.43 8.32
C VAL A 99 -9.31 11.26 6.83
N HIS A 100 -9.99 12.22 6.21
CA HIS A 100 -10.10 12.26 4.74
C HIS A 100 -8.88 12.88 4.07
N SER A 101 -7.98 13.52 4.82
CA SER A 101 -6.60 13.67 4.37
C SER A 101 -5.98 12.28 4.33
N ARG A 102 -5.51 11.85 3.16
CA ARG A 102 -4.72 10.62 3.04
C ARG A 102 -3.24 10.90 3.26
N LEU A 103 -2.95 12.01 3.94
CA LEU A 103 -1.60 12.35 4.34
C LEU A 103 -1.08 11.28 5.30
N SER A 104 0.19 10.93 5.16
CA SER A 104 0.85 10.15 6.21
C SER A 104 0.80 10.95 7.52
N SER A 105 0.71 10.25 8.65
CA SER A 105 0.58 10.91 9.96
C SER A 105 1.70 11.92 10.21
N GLN A 106 2.92 11.60 9.77
CA GLN A 106 4.07 12.49 9.88
C GLN A 106 3.90 13.75 9.01
N VAL A 107 3.39 13.64 7.78
CA VAL A 107 3.15 14.81 6.92
C VAL A 107 2.00 15.66 7.47
N TYR A 108 0.92 15.03 7.92
CA TYR A 108 -0.19 15.71 8.57
C TYR A 108 0.26 16.53 9.79
N ASP A 109 1.00 15.91 10.71
CA ASP A 109 1.47 16.54 11.93
C ASP A 109 2.40 17.72 11.63
N ASN A 110 3.31 17.57 10.66
CA ASN A 110 4.20 18.64 10.23
C ASN A 110 3.44 19.82 9.60
N ILE A 111 2.46 19.55 8.74
CA ILE A 111 1.63 20.60 8.11
C ILE A 111 0.84 21.35 9.18
N SER A 112 0.18 20.64 10.11
CA SER A 112 -0.59 21.31 11.15
C SER A 112 0.31 22.15 12.05
N LEU A 113 1.36 21.53 12.61
CA LEU A 113 2.24 22.19 13.58
C LEU A 113 2.93 23.42 12.98
N LYS A 114 3.54 23.29 11.79
CA LYS A 114 4.34 24.38 11.21
C LYS A 114 3.51 25.53 10.68
N ILE A 115 2.31 25.26 10.17
CA ILE A 115 1.42 26.35 9.77
C ILE A 115 0.81 27.04 11.00
N ASP A 116 0.51 26.30 12.07
CA ASP A 116 0.06 26.89 13.35
C ASP A 116 1.15 27.78 13.99
N GLU A 117 2.42 27.36 13.94
CA GLU A 117 3.56 28.19 14.34
C GLU A 117 3.64 29.49 13.50
N CYS A 118 3.44 29.39 12.19
CA CYS A 118 3.43 30.56 11.29
C CYS A 118 2.30 31.53 11.67
N ILE A 119 1.08 31.03 11.88
CA ILE A 119 -0.11 31.81 12.27
C ILE A 119 0.12 32.51 13.62
N GLY A 120 0.64 31.77 14.61
CA GLY A 120 0.93 32.32 15.95
C GLY A 120 2.04 33.37 15.97
N SER A 121 2.94 33.34 14.98
CA SER A 121 4.10 34.26 14.89
C SER A 121 3.81 35.58 14.15
N THR A 122 2.66 35.71 13.48
CA THR A 122 2.30 36.92 12.71
C THR A 122 1.19 37.73 13.38
N ALA A 123 1.32 39.06 13.34
CA ALA A 123 0.27 40.00 13.77
C ALA A 123 -0.62 40.48 12.61
N ASP A 124 -0.29 40.15 11.36
CA ASP A 124 -1.09 40.52 10.18
C ASP A 124 -2.26 39.55 9.98
N GLU A 125 -3.49 40.03 10.14
CA GLU A 125 -4.72 39.22 10.04
C GLU A 125 -4.93 38.65 8.63
N ASN A 126 -4.60 39.38 7.57
CA ASN A 126 -4.69 38.86 6.19
C ASN A 126 -3.70 37.71 5.99
N LYS A 127 -2.52 37.80 6.63
CA LYS A 127 -1.55 36.69 6.60
C LYS A 127 -2.06 35.46 7.35
N LYS A 128 -2.75 35.65 8.48
CA LYS A 128 -3.37 34.53 9.22
C LYS A 128 -4.44 33.83 8.40
N GLU A 129 -5.32 34.59 7.75
CA GLU A 129 -6.40 34.05 6.91
C GLU A 129 -5.87 33.23 5.72
N GLU A 130 -4.84 33.72 5.02
CA GLU A 130 -4.21 32.98 3.91
C GLU A 130 -3.48 31.73 4.40
N LEU A 131 -2.83 31.78 5.58
CA LEU A 131 -2.18 30.61 6.18
C LEU A 131 -3.20 29.54 6.63
N ASP A 132 -4.32 29.95 7.22
CA ASP A 132 -5.39 29.04 7.63
C ASP A 132 -6.11 28.40 6.43
N THR A 133 -6.31 29.19 5.36
CA THR A 133 -6.80 28.70 4.07
C THR A 133 -5.83 27.67 3.48
N LEU A 134 -4.51 27.97 3.45
CA LEU A 134 -3.49 27.03 2.99
C LEU A 134 -3.49 25.74 3.83
N LYS A 135 -3.55 25.85 5.15
CA LYS A 135 -3.62 24.69 6.06
C LYS A 135 -4.82 23.81 5.70
N THR A 136 -6.00 24.41 5.57
CA THR A 136 -7.23 23.70 5.22
C THR A 136 -7.13 23.03 3.85
N MET A 137 -6.54 23.71 2.85
CA MET A 137 -6.29 23.12 1.54
C MET A 137 -5.37 21.90 1.65
N LEU A 138 -4.22 22.03 2.31
CA LEU A 138 -3.22 20.97 2.41
C LEU A 138 -3.73 19.75 3.20
N LEU A 139 -4.43 19.98 4.31
CA LEU A 139 -5.02 18.92 5.14
C LEU A 139 -6.25 18.26 4.49
N ARG A 140 -6.69 18.69 3.31
CA ARG A 140 -7.75 18.03 2.53
C ARG A 140 -7.24 17.19 1.38
N GLN A 141 -5.92 17.10 1.18
CA GLN A 141 -5.36 16.41 0.02
C GLN A 141 -5.44 14.88 0.12
N ALA A 142 -5.55 14.23 -1.04
CA ALA A 142 -5.70 12.79 -1.16
C ALA A 142 -4.34 12.06 -1.22
N SER A 143 -3.22 12.77 -1.11
CA SER A 143 -1.89 12.19 -0.89
C SER A 143 -0.87 13.22 -0.38
N ASP A 144 0.23 12.73 0.21
CA ASP A 144 1.41 13.54 0.55
C ASP A 144 1.92 14.33 -0.67
N GLN A 145 1.93 13.69 -1.84
CA GLN A 145 2.43 14.28 -3.08
C GLN A 145 1.56 15.44 -3.59
N GLU A 146 0.23 15.33 -3.49
CA GLU A 146 -0.68 16.43 -3.82
C GLU A 146 -0.48 17.63 -2.90
N ALA A 147 -0.32 17.40 -1.59
CA ALA A 147 0.01 18.46 -0.64
C ALA A 147 1.36 19.13 -0.95
N ILE A 148 2.38 18.34 -1.31
CA ILE A 148 3.69 18.85 -1.75
C ILE A 148 3.54 19.72 -3.01
N VAL A 149 2.79 19.28 -4.01
CA VAL A 149 2.57 20.03 -5.26
C VAL A 149 1.87 21.34 -4.98
N ILE A 150 0.81 21.34 -4.17
CA ILE A 150 0.06 22.55 -3.83
C ILE A 150 0.92 23.53 -3.04
N LEU A 151 1.65 23.05 -2.02
CA LEU A 151 2.53 23.92 -1.23
C LEU A 151 3.63 24.54 -2.12
N ARG A 152 4.23 23.73 -3.00
CA ARG A 152 5.24 24.20 -3.97
C ARG A 152 4.65 25.25 -4.90
N ASP A 153 3.48 25.00 -5.49
CA ASP A 153 2.82 25.91 -6.41
C ASP A 153 2.46 27.25 -5.74
N LYS A 154 1.92 27.20 -4.52
CA LYS A 154 1.64 28.39 -3.71
C LYS A 154 2.90 29.21 -3.43
N LEU A 155 4.02 28.58 -3.11
CA LEU A 155 5.28 29.28 -2.82
C LEU A 155 5.98 29.84 -4.06
N GLN A 156 5.86 29.16 -5.20
CA GLN A 156 6.62 29.48 -6.42
C GLN A 156 5.81 30.36 -7.39
N ASN A 157 4.56 29.99 -7.64
CA ASN A 157 3.77 30.49 -8.77
C ASN A 157 2.63 31.43 -8.35
N ASP A 158 2.07 31.31 -7.14
CA ASP A 158 0.99 32.17 -6.67
C ASP A 158 1.50 33.55 -6.20
N MET A 159 1.48 34.54 -7.10
CA MET A 159 1.95 35.90 -6.80
C MET A 159 1.18 36.60 -5.69
N ARG A 160 -0.12 36.31 -5.53
CA ARG A 160 -0.95 36.91 -4.47
C ARG A 160 -0.51 36.35 -3.13
N PHE A 161 -0.43 35.03 -3.03
CA PHE A 161 0.00 34.36 -1.80
C PHE A 161 1.40 34.82 -1.38
N LYS A 162 2.35 34.87 -2.34
CA LYS A 162 3.71 35.38 -2.11
C LYS A 162 3.71 36.81 -1.56
N SER A 163 2.93 37.71 -2.15
CA SER A 163 2.79 39.10 -1.69
C SER A 163 2.30 39.20 -0.24
N VAL A 164 1.36 38.34 0.16
CA VAL A 164 0.83 38.33 1.52
C VAL A 164 1.85 37.76 2.52
N ILE A 165 2.46 36.61 2.24
CA ILE A 165 3.40 35.99 3.17
C ILE A 165 4.71 36.79 3.31
N ASP A 166 5.15 37.45 2.23
CA ASP A 166 6.39 38.26 2.22
C ASP A 166 6.20 39.68 2.76
N LYS A 167 4.99 40.05 3.15
CA LYS A 167 4.72 41.34 3.79
C LYS A 167 5.40 41.40 5.17
N HIS A 168 6.35 42.29 5.33
CA HIS A 168 6.95 42.62 6.62
C HIS A 168 5.99 43.51 7.42
N THR A 169 5.67 43.12 8.65
CA THR A 169 4.73 43.85 9.52
C THR A 169 5.33 45.13 10.12
N ASN A 170 6.65 45.31 10.08
CA ASN A 170 7.31 46.49 10.65
C ASN A 170 8.39 47.08 9.72
N SER A 171 8.15 48.33 9.31
CA SER A 171 9.05 49.30 8.69
C SER A 171 9.36 49.18 7.18
N ILE A 172 9.09 50.29 6.49
CA ILE A 172 9.21 50.55 5.04
C ILE A 172 10.67 50.52 4.52
N SER A 173 11.67 50.31 5.38
CA SER A 173 13.08 50.43 5.00
C SER A 173 13.94 49.16 5.14
N ALA A 174 13.38 48.00 5.50
CA ALA A 174 14.16 46.76 5.60
C ALA A 174 13.83 45.76 4.48
N LEU A 175 14.62 45.87 3.40
CA LEU A 175 15.05 44.78 2.52
C LEU A 175 14.00 44.22 1.53
N ARG A 176 14.00 44.81 0.32
CA ARG A 176 13.27 44.28 -0.86
C ARG A 176 13.69 42.87 -1.30
N ASP A 177 14.75 42.29 -0.73
CA ASP A 177 15.35 41.03 -1.19
C ASP A 177 15.55 39.95 -0.10
N LYS A 178 15.03 40.13 1.13
CA LYS A 178 15.12 39.08 2.17
C LYS A 178 13.79 38.34 2.32
N GLN A 179 13.86 37.01 2.28
CA GLN A 179 12.71 36.16 2.59
C GLN A 179 12.21 36.41 4.02
N THR A 180 10.90 36.44 4.20
CA THR A 180 10.29 36.52 5.54
C THR A 180 10.51 35.23 6.33
N ASN A 181 10.49 35.32 7.67
CA ASN A 181 10.53 34.13 8.54
C ASN A 181 9.41 33.14 8.20
N THR A 182 8.21 33.64 7.87
CA THR A 182 7.09 32.81 7.40
C THR A 182 7.43 32.06 6.11
N ARG A 183 8.01 32.73 5.11
CA ARG A 183 8.43 32.08 3.86
C ARG A 183 9.50 31.02 4.09
N ILE A 184 10.48 31.30 4.97
CA ILE A 184 11.53 30.33 5.34
C ILE A 184 10.90 29.11 6.04
N GLN A 185 9.97 29.32 6.97
CA GLN A 185 9.28 28.22 7.67
C GLN A 185 8.44 27.37 6.72
N LEU A 186 7.73 27.98 5.77
CA LEU A 186 6.97 27.24 4.75
C LEU A 186 7.87 26.49 3.76
N GLN A 187 9.03 27.05 3.42
CA GLN A 187 10.04 26.35 2.60
C GLN A 187 10.62 25.16 3.35
N ASN A 188 10.98 25.32 4.64
CA ASN A 188 11.45 24.22 5.49
C ASN A 188 10.37 23.14 5.66
N LEU A 189 9.10 23.55 5.77
CA LEU A 189 7.97 22.61 5.79
C LEU A 189 7.93 21.82 4.48
N LEU A 190 8.00 22.49 3.31
CA LEU A 190 8.03 21.85 2.00
C LEU A 190 9.15 20.83 1.89
N ASP A 191 10.36 21.19 2.32
CA ASP A 191 11.52 20.30 2.28
C ASP A 191 11.32 19.09 3.21
N THR A 192 10.80 19.34 4.43
CA THR A 192 10.49 18.30 5.43
C THR A 192 9.46 17.31 4.88
N ILE A 193 8.29 17.77 4.43
CA ILE A 193 7.25 16.87 3.93
C ILE A 193 7.64 16.20 2.61
N SER A 194 8.45 16.87 1.78
CA SER A 194 9.06 16.24 0.60
C SER A 194 9.95 15.09 0.99
N SER A 195 10.75 15.20 2.05
CA SER A 195 11.62 14.10 2.53
C SER A 195 10.84 12.91 3.13
N LEU A 196 9.64 13.16 3.65
CA LEU A 196 8.78 12.15 4.26
C LEU A 196 7.90 11.41 3.24
N SER A 197 7.68 12.01 2.07
CA SER A 197 6.87 11.44 0.99
C SER A 197 7.43 10.09 0.52
N PRO A 198 6.59 9.05 0.38
CA PRO A 198 6.97 7.76 -0.18
C PRO A 198 7.63 7.84 -1.56
N ASP A 199 7.26 8.84 -2.38
CA ASP A 199 7.86 9.07 -3.71
C ASP A 199 9.29 9.65 -3.64
N ASN A 200 9.68 10.20 -2.49
CA ASN A 200 11.04 10.69 -2.23
C ASN A 200 11.84 9.74 -1.31
N ARG A 201 11.26 8.62 -0.90
CA ARG A 201 12.06 7.49 -0.45
C ARG A 201 12.79 7.00 -1.69
N ASN A 202 14.10 6.88 -1.61
CA ASN A 202 14.93 6.31 -2.66
C ASN A 202 14.63 4.79 -2.78
N LEU A 203 13.41 4.45 -3.25
CA LEU A 203 12.92 3.09 -3.36
C LEU A 203 13.47 2.39 -4.61
N HIS A 204 13.99 3.14 -5.57
CA HIS A 204 14.62 2.56 -6.73
C HIS A 204 15.97 1.91 -6.40
N ASN A 205 16.62 2.31 -5.31
CA ASN A 205 17.91 1.78 -4.85
C ASN A 205 17.88 1.41 -3.35
N TRP A 206 16.76 0.89 -2.84
CA TRP A 206 16.63 0.64 -1.40
C TRP A 206 17.57 -0.45 -0.87
N MET A 207 18.03 -1.39 -1.70
CA MET A 207 18.98 -2.42 -1.28
C MET A 207 20.39 -1.83 -1.06
N ASP A 208 20.69 -0.63 -1.56
CA ASP A 208 21.94 0.10 -1.28
C ASP A 208 22.14 0.36 0.22
N GLN A 209 21.04 0.45 0.97
CA GLN A 209 21.07 0.67 2.43
C GLN A 209 21.28 -0.61 3.24
N LEU A 210 21.29 -1.78 2.59
CA LEU A 210 21.54 -3.06 3.25
C LEU A 210 23.03 -3.38 3.22
N ALA A 211 23.52 -4.01 4.28
CA ALA A 211 24.90 -4.47 4.34
C ALA A 211 25.15 -5.60 3.33
N ASP A 212 26.33 -5.61 2.73
CA ASP A 212 26.75 -6.54 1.68
C ASP A 212 26.78 -8.01 2.11
N ASP A 213 26.99 -8.26 3.40
CA ASP A 213 26.99 -9.58 4.04
C ASP A 213 25.59 -10.04 4.45
N THR A 214 24.54 -9.23 4.23
CA THR A 214 23.15 -9.60 4.53
C THR A 214 22.74 -10.79 3.66
N PRO A 215 22.41 -11.97 4.24
CA PRO A 215 21.91 -13.10 3.47
C PRO A 215 20.48 -12.84 2.98
N LEU A 216 20.11 -13.36 1.81
CA LEU A 216 18.79 -13.18 1.22
C LEU A 216 17.64 -13.55 2.17
N ARG A 217 17.81 -14.59 3.00
CA ARG A 217 16.83 -15.02 4.00
C ARG A 217 16.51 -13.95 5.06
N GLN A 218 17.36 -12.95 5.23
CA GLN A 218 17.15 -11.83 6.17
C GLN A 218 16.51 -10.61 5.51
N ILE A 219 16.26 -10.67 4.20
CA ILE A 219 15.66 -9.58 3.43
C ILE A 219 14.19 -9.93 3.16
N THR A 220 13.26 -9.05 3.53
CA THR A 220 11.90 -9.07 2.96
C THR A 220 11.84 -8.11 1.79
N MET A 221 11.39 -8.64 0.67
CA MET A 221 11.30 -7.96 -0.62
C MET A 221 9.83 -7.85 -1.03
N PRO A 222 9.40 -6.69 -1.57
CA PRO A 222 8.13 -6.58 -2.26
C PRO A 222 8.16 -7.38 -3.56
N GLY A 223 7.10 -8.15 -3.81
CA GLY A 223 6.89 -8.90 -5.04
C GLY A 223 5.58 -8.55 -5.74
N SER A 224 5.52 -8.75 -7.05
CA SER A 224 4.38 -8.44 -7.92
C SER A 224 3.84 -9.69 -8.63
N HIS A 225 2.55 -9.94 -8.46
CA HIS A 225 1.80 -11.08 -9.01
C HIS A 225 1.30 -10.81 -10.42
N ASP A 226 1.66 -11.68 -11.36
CA ASP A 226 1.36 -11.48 -12.78
C ASP A 226 1.83 -10.08 -13.23
N ALA A 227 3.07 -9.75 -12.85
CA ALA A 227 3.68 -8.44 -12.94
C ALA A 227 3.64 -7.85 -14.36
N GLY A 228 3.59 -8.71 -15.38
CA GLY A 228 3.50 -8.30 -16.78
C GLY A 228 2.11 -7.85 -17.24
N VAL A 229 1.08 -7.99 -16.40
CA VAL A 229 -0.29 -7.63 -16.73
C VAL A 229 -0.70 -6.34 -15.99
N TYR A 230 -0.29 -5.22 -16.59
CA TYR A 230 -0.55 -3.88 -16.06
C TYR A 230 -1.40 -3.02 -17.01
N ASP A 231 -2.12 -2.06 -16.44
CA ASP A 231 -2.98 -1.12 -17.16
C ASP A 231 -2.16 -0.09 -17.96
N ASP A 232 -1.75 -0.48 -19.16
CA ASP A 232 -1.14 0.44 -20.13
C ASP A 232 -2.03 0.53 -21.39
N PRO A 233 -2.48 1.73 -21.78
CA PRO A 233 -3.31 1.93 -22.98
C PRO A 233 -2.59 1.54 -24.28
N ASN A 234 -1.25 1.51 -24.29
CA ASN A 234 -0.45 1.13 -25.44
C ASN A 234 -0.16 -0.37 -25.51
N ASP A 235 -0.62 -1.15 -24.53
CA ASP A 235 -0.35 -2.58 -24.44
C ASP A 235 -1.60 -3.45 -24.66
N LEU A 236 -1.40 -4.76 -24.84
CA LEU A 236 -2.50 -5.69 -25.07
C LEU A 236 -3.32 -6.00 -23.81
N ALA A 237 -2.88 -5.54 -22.63
CA ALA A 237 -3.66 -5.45 -21.37
C ALA A 237 -5.09 -4.97 -21.56
N ASN A 238 -5.29 -4.08 -22.51
CA ASN A 238 -6.59 -3.49 -22.80
C ASN A 238 -7.43 -4.24 -23.84
N ARG A 239 -7.01 -5.43 -24.27
CA ARG A 239 -7.71 -6.28 -25.25
C ARG A 239 -7.93 -7.69 -24.66
N PRO A 240 -9.01 -7.90 -23.89
CA PRO A 240 -9.27 -9.18 -23.23
C PRO A 240 -9.39 -10.32 -24.25
N ILE A 241 -8.98 -11.52 -23.83
CA ILE A 241 -8.98 -12.75 -24.63
C ILE A 241 -10.41 -13.11 -25.04
N THR A 242 -11.37 -12.86 -24.14
CA THR A 242 -12.81 -13.03 -24.38
C THR A 242 -13.49 -11.67 -24.45
N LYS A 243 -14.46 -11.51 -25.38
CA LYS A 243 -15.26 -10.28 -25.49
C LYS A 243 -16.11 -10.09 -24.21
N GLY A 244 -15.76 -9.09 -23.39
CA GLY A 244 -16.56 -8.70 -22.22
C GLY A 244 -15.81 -7.82 -21.24
N ALA A 245 -16.52 -6.92 -20.55
CA ALA A 245 -15.95 -6.03 -19.53
C ALA A 245 -15.47 -6.76 -18.26
N SER A 246 -15.92 -7.99 -18.03
CA SER A 246 -15.57 -8.80 -16.87
C SER A 246 -14.12 -9.26 -16.87
N ALA A 247 -13.52 -9.59 -18.01
CA ALA A 247 -12.14 -10.08 -18.07
C ALA A 247 -11.10 -9.03 -17.62
N LYS A 248 -11.34 -7.75 -17.94
CA LYS A 248 -10.43 -6.66 -17.52
C LYS A 248 -10.41 -6.44 -16.01
N SER A 249 -11.56 -6.57 -15.34
CA SER A 249 -11.70 -6.24 -13.92
C SER A 249 -11.13 -7.30 -12.97
N TRP A 250 -10.73 -8.47 -13.45
CA TRP A 250 -9.97 -9.44 -12.65
C TRP A 250 -8.63 -9.81 -13.27
N GLY A 251 -8.48 -9.62 -14.58
CA GLY A 251 -7.27 -9.95 -15.30
C GLY A 251 -6.13 -8.95 -15.12
N ILE A 252 -6.42 -7.65 -15.00
CA ILE A 252 -5.38 -6.64 -14.78
C ILE A 252 -4.95 -6.67 -13.32
N CYS A 253 -3.66 -6.93 -13.08
CA CYS A 253 -3.08 -7.00 -11.75
C CYS A 253 -2.45 -5.66 -11.35
N HIS A 254 -1.73 -4.99 -12.25
CA HIS A 254 -0.90 -3.84 -11.87
C HIS A 254 -1.32 -2.52 -12.55
N GLU A 255 -1.03 -1.38 -11.92
CA GLU A 255 -1.15 -0.06 -12.56
C GLU A 255 0.18 0.42 -13.17
N LEU A 256 1.30 -0.17 -12.75
CA LEU A 256 2.65 0.25 -13.12
C LEU A 256 3.28 -0.72 -14.13
N SER A 257 4.03 -0.20 -15.09
CA SER A 257 4.92 -1.02 -15.93
C SER A 257 6.02 -1.69 -15.11
N ILE A 258 6.69 -2.72 -15.66
CA ILE A 258 7.77 -3.45 -14.97
C ILE A 258 8.84 -2.50 -14.43
N TYR A 259 9.32 -1.56 -15.24
CA TYR A 259 10.30 -0.57 -14.78
C TYR A 259 9.79 0.28 -13.62
N ASN A 260 8.54 0.73 -13.69
CA ASN A 260 7.95 1.56 -12.62
C ASN A 260 7.62 0.76 -11.36
N GLN A 261 7.28 -0.53 -11.47
CA GLN A 261 7.18 -1.44 -10.33
C GLN A 261 8.54 -1.56 -9.62
N CYS A 262 9.63 -1.71 -10.38
CA CYS A 262 10.97 -1.78 -9.83
C CYS A 262 11.39 -0.44 -9.18
N ARG A 263 11.11 0.71 -9.80
CA ARG A 263 11.32 2.02 -9.18
C ARG A 263 10.51 2.24 -7.91
N ALA A 264 9.33 1.65 -7.85
CA ALA A 264 8.50 1.63 -6.65
C ALA A 264 9.02 0.67 -5.56
N GLY A 265 10.08 -0.12 -5.81
CA GLY A 265 10.73 -0.98 -4.81
C GLY A 265 10.51 -2.48 -4.98
N VAL A 266 9.76 -2.93 -6.00
CA VAL A 266 9.56 -4.35 -6.30
C VAL A 266 10.87 -5.01 -6.73
N ARG A 267 11.19 -6.18 -6.17
CA ARG A 267 12.38 -6.97 -6.54
C ARG A 267 12.06 -8.41 -6.91
N TYR A 268 10.82 -8.86 -6.74
CA TYR A 268 10.36 -10.18 -7.15
C TYR A 268 9.18 -10.06 -8.12
N LEU A 269 9.34 -10.58 -9.33
CA LEU A 269 8.38 -10.40 -10.42
C LEU A 269 7.92 -11.77 -10.90
N ASP A 270 6.64 -12.08 -10.70
CA ASP A 270 6.02 -13.29 -11.23
C ASP A 270 5.47 -13.01 -12.63
N ILE A 271 6.03 -13.69 -13.62
CA ILE A 271 5.79 -13.42 -15.03
C ILE A 271 5.28 -14.70 -15.68
N ARG A 272 4.08 -14.59 -16.25
CA ARG A 272 3.42 -15.64 -17.04
C ARG A 272 3.38 -15.20 -18.49
N ILE A 273 3.85 -16.05 -19.39
CA ILE A 273 4.06 -15.69 -20.79
C ILE A 273 3.39 -16.72 -21.69
N ALA A 274 2.79 -16.24 -22.77
CA ALA A 274 2.36 -17.08 -23.86
C ALA A 274 2.72 -16.45 -25.21
N GLU A 275 2.94 -17.31 -26.21
CA GLU A 275 3.03 -16.90 -27.60
C GLU A 275 1.63 -16.51 -28.09
N LYS A 276 1.48 -15.29 -28.61
CA LYS A 276 0.22 -14.82 -29.18
C LYS A 276 0.27 -14.84 -30.71
N ASP A 277 1.38 -14.37 -31.26
CA ASP A 277 1.67 -14.35 -32.69
C ASP A 277 3.03 -15.03 -32.88
N LYS A 278 3.30 -15.61 -34.05
CA LYS A 278 4.52 -16.39 -34.29
C LYS A 278 5.80 -15.60 -33.93
N GLY A 279 6.56 -16.09 -32.95
CA GLY A 279 7.76 -15.47 -32.41
C GLY A 279 7.51 -14.19 -31.61
N GLN A 280 6.29 -13.96 -31.13
CA GLN A 280 5.90 -12.79 -30.34
C GLN A 280 5.19 -13.21 -29.06
N TRP A 281 5.89 -12.99 -27.95
CA TRP A 281 5.44 -13.36 -26.62
C TRP A 281 4.87 -12.18 -25.85
N TYR A 282 3.83 -12.45 -25.08
CA TYR A 282 3.15 -11.46 -24.25
C TYR A 282 2.89 -12.05 -22.87
N ALA A 283 2.82 -11.18 -21.87
CA ALA A 283 2.30 -11.55 -20.58
C ALA A 283 0.87 -12.07 -20.72
N LEU A 284 0.49 -13.00 -19.85
CA LEU A 284 -0.83 -13.63 -19.89
C LEU A 284 -1.33 -13.84 -18.46
N HIS A 285 -2.52 -13.33 -18.15
CA HIS A 285 -3.27 -13.72 -16.98
C HIS A 285 -4.60 -14.31 -17.44
N ALA A 286 -4.70 -15.64 -17.42
CA ALA A 286 -5.85 -16.37 -17.92
C ALA A 286 -6.11 -17.67 -17.16
N GLU A 287 -7.39 -18.03 -17.07
CA GLU A 287 -7.87 -19.30 -16.53
C GLU A 287 -8.97 -19.84 -17.46
N MET A 288 -8.90 -21.13 -17.82
CA MET A 288 -9.87 -21.81 -18.70
C MET A 288 -10.19 -21.04 -20.00
N GLY A 289 -9.19 -20.40 -20.60
CA GLY A 289 -9.33 -19.64 -21.86
C GLY A 289 -9.99 -18.27 -21.71
N GLN A 290 -10.28 -17.82 -20.48
CA GLN A 290 -10.73 -16.46 -20.17
C GLN A 290 -9.58 -15.69 -19.54
N GLY A 291 -9.43 -14.39 -19.86
CA GLY A 291 -8.37 -13.58 -19.28
C GLY A 291 -7.97 -12.39 -20.11
N VAL A 292 -6.76 -11.88 -19.84
CA VAL A 292 -6.18 -10.74 -20.53
C VAL A 292 -4.75 -11.08 -20.96
N TRP A 293 -4.41 -10.63 -22.17
CA TRP A 293 -3.01 -10.43 -22.56
C TRP A 293 -2.47 -9.25 -21.77
N GLY A 294 -1.17 -9.21 -21.50
CA GLY A 294 -0.49 -8.07 -20.90
C GLY A 294 0.63 -7.59 -21.80
N ALA A 295 1.73 -7.21 -21.17
CA ALA A 295 2.85 -6.57 -21.83
C ALA A 295 3.61 -7.47 -22.80
N LYS A 296 4.09 -6.88 -23.90
CA LYS A 296 5.04 -7.57 -24.78
C LYS A 296 6.27 -7.99 -23.98
N ALA A 297 6.67 -9.24 -24.12
CA ALA A 297 7.82 -9.80 -23.42
C ALA A 297 9.10 -8.98 -23.63
N ASP A 298 9.35 -8.55 -24.87
CA ASP A 298 10.52 -7.73 -25.18
C ASP A 298 10.62 -6.48 -24.32
N ARG A 299 9.51 -5.75 -24.20
CA ARG A 299 9.44 -4.53 -23.42
C ARG A 299 9.71 -4.80 -21.94
N MET A 300 9.17 -5.88 -21.40
CA MET A 300 9.43 -6.28 -20.02
C MET A 300 10.90 -6.60 -19.80
N LEU A 301 11.52 -7.37 -20.70
CA LEU A 301 12.94 -7.70 -20.63
C LEU A 301 13.84 -6.45 -20.76
N ASP A 302 13.47 -5.50 -21.63
CA ASP A 302 14.16 -4.21 -21.75
C ASP A 302 14.03 -3.38 -20.46
N ASP A 303 12.84 -3.37 -19.85
CA ASP A 303 12.59 -2.69 -18.58
C ASP A 303 13.46 -3.26 -17.44
N LEU A 304 13.64 -4.59 -17.39
CA LEU A 304 14.50 -5.25 -16.41
C LEU A 304 15.98 -4.90 -16.61
N ALA A 305 16.47 -5.06 -17.85
CA ALA A 305 17.85 -4.76 -18.20
C ALA A 305 18.19 -3.29 -17.94
N ARG A 306 17.29 -2.37 -18.30
CA ARG A 306 17.43 -0.94 -18.01
C ARG A 306 17.50 -0.69 -16.51
N PHE A 307 16.54 -1.22 -15.74
CA PHE A 307 16.48 -0.96 -14.30
C PHE A 307 17.74 -1.44 -13.58
N ILE A 308 18.19 -2.67 -13.84
CA ILE A 308 19.34 -3.23 -13.13
C ILE A 308 20.66 -2.53 -13.52
N THR A 309 20.74 -2.04 -14.77
CA THR A 309 21.88 -1.21 -15.23
C THR A 309 21.92 0.15 -14.52
N GLU A 310 20.76 0.79 -14.37
CA GLU A 310 20.65 2.09 -13.67
C GLU A 310 20.80 1.96 -12.14
N ASN A 311 20.59 0.75 -11.58
CA ASN A 311 20.55 0.50 -10.15
C ASN A 311 21.42 -0.72 -9.77
N PRO A 312 22.75 -0.63 -9.90
CA PRO A 312 23.65 -1.77 -9.70
C PRO A 312 23.72 -2.25 -8.23
N SER A 313 23.19 -1.49 -7.27
CA SER A 313 23.03 -1.93 -5.88
C SER A 313 21.93 -3.00 -5.73
N GLU A 314 21.02 -3.13 -6.68
CA GLU A 314 19.82 -3.93 -6.54
C GLU A 314 19.98 -5.35 -7.08
N VAL A 315 19.00 -6.21 -6.77
CA VAL A 315 18.88 -7.58 -7.31
C VAL A 315 17.45 -7.79 -7.77
N LEU A 316 17.26 -8.29 -8.99
CA LEU A 316 15.92 -8.64 -9.48
C LEU A 316 15.73 -10.15 -9.52
N PHE A 317 14.60 -10.62 -9.01
CA PHE A 317 14.16 -12.00 -9.15
C PHE A 317 13.09 -12.08 -10.24
N TYR A 318 13.48 -12.67 -11.37
CA TYR A 318 12.65 -12.82 -12.55
C TYR A 318 12.07 -14.22 -12.61
N LYS A 319 10.86 -14.40 -12.06
CA LYS A 319 10.19 -15.70 -12.00
C LYS A 319 9.34 -15.91 -13.23
N VAL A 320 9.63 -16.97 -13.99
CA VAL A 320 8.82 -17.42 -15.12
C VAL A 320 7.96 -18.61 -14.68
N THR A 321 6.64 -18.43 -14.67
CA THR A 321 5.67 -19.50 -14.33
C THR A 321 4.61 -19.69 -15.39
N HIS A 322 3.92 -20.83 -15.33
CA HIS A 322 2.82 -21.19 -16.25
C HIS A 322 3.20 -21.01 -17.73
N THR A 323 4.49 -21.16 -18.05
CA THR A 323 5.07 -20.94 -19.37
C THR A 323 5.93 -22.16 -19.69
N HIS A 324 5.57 -22.88 -20.75
CA HIS A 324 6.35 -24.03 -21.25
C HIS A 324 6.99 -23.75 -22.61
N ASP A 325 6.99 -22.49 -23.04
CA ASP A 325 7.53 -22.09 -24.34
C ASP A 325 9.06 -21.98 -24.30
N LEU A 326 9.70 -22.93 -24.98
CA LEU A 326 11.14 -23.04 -25.09
C LEU A 326 11.77 -21.83 -25.80
N GLN A 327 11.14 -21.38 -26.88
CA GLN A 327 11.68 -20.29 -27.70
C GLN A 327 11.66 -18.99 -26.92
N TYR A 328 10.62 -18.80 -26.11
CA TYR A 328 10.56 -17.71 -25.16
C TYR A 328 11.70 -17.75 -24.14
N LEU A 329 11.93 -18.89 -23.47
CA LEU A 329 13.00 -18.99 -22.46
C LEU A 329 14.36 -18.71 -23.09
N GLN A 330 14.64 -19.25 -24.27
CA GLN A 330 15.86 -18.95 -25.01
C GLN A 330 15.99 -17.47 -25.35
N HIS A 331 14.90 -16.84 -25.78
CA HIS A 331 14.86 -15.40 -26.07
C HIS A 331 15.15 -14.56 -24.82
N ALA A 332 14.48 -14.85 -23.70
CA ALA A 332 14.66 -14.16 -22.44
C ALA A 332 16.10 -14.31 -21.91
N ILE A 333 16.66 -15.52 -21.97
CA ILE A 333 18.03 -15.78 -21.54
C ILE A 333 19.02 -15.01 -22.41
N ARG A 334 18.92 -15.09 -23.75
CA ARG A 334 19.81 -14.35 -24.66
C ARG A 334 19.75 -12.84 -24.41
N LYS A 335 18.55 -12.30 -24.19
CA LYS A 335 18.34 -10.87 -24.00
C LYS A 335 18.86 -10.38 -22.65
N LEU A 336 18.69 -11.17 -21.59
CA LEU A 336 19.13 -10.80 -20.24
C LEU A 336 20.54 -11.27 -19.90
N HIS A 337 21.20 -12.07 -20.75
CA HIS A 337 22.51 -12.68 -20.48
C HIS A 337 23.54 -11.74 -19.82
N PRO A 338 23.71 -10.48 -20.26
CA PRO A 338 24.67 -9.56 -19.62
C PRO A 338 24.39 -9.25 -18.15
N HIS A 339 23.16 -9.48 -17.69
CA HIS A 339 22.69 -9.17 -16.34
C HIS A 339 22.31 -10.42 -15.55
N LEU A 340 22.27 -11.61 -16.15
CA LEU A 340 21.89 -12.81 -15.42
C LEU A 340 22.96 -13.14 -14.37
N CYS A 341 22.52 -13.57 -13.19
CA CYS A 341 23.41 -14.12 -12.18
C CYS A 341 24.09 -15.37 -12.75
N THR A 342 25.37 -15.25 -13.07
CA THR A 342 26.19 -16.39 -13.50
C THR A 342 26.76 -17.15 -12.30
N ARG A 343 27.04 -18.42 -12.54
CA ARG A 343 27.40 -19.50 -11.66
C ARG A 343 28.89 -19.40 -11.35
N ASN A 344 29.31 -18.32 -10.71
CA ASN A 344 30.62 -18.32 -10.07
C ASN A 344 30.52 -19.23 -8.84
N ASP A 345 31.03 -20.46 -8.95
CA ASP A 345 31.64 -21.38 -7.98
C ASP A 345 30.95 -21.66 -6.61
N ALA A 346 30.21 -20.70 -6.05
CA ALA A 346 29.62 -20.68 -4.72
C ALA A 346 28.47 -21.67 -4.50
N PHE A 347 27.61 -21.89 -5.50
CA PHE A 347 26.42 -22.74 -5.34
C PHE A 347 26.75 -24.24 -5.31
N GLN A 348 27.83 -24.66 -5.98
CA GLN A 348 28.22 -26.08 -6.07
C GLN A 348 29.30 -26.48 -5.06
N THR A 349 30.26 -25.59 -4.75
CA THR A 349 31.41 -25.97 -3.91
C THR A 349 31.09 -26.05 -2.42
N GLN A 350 30.01 -25.40 -1.94
CA GLN A 350 29.75 -25.24 -0.50
C GLN A 350 28.40 -25.78 0.00
N ASN A 351 27.56 -26.39 -0.85
CA ASN A 351 26.19 -26.82 -0.47
C ASN A 351 25.31 -25.70 0.14
N ILE A 352 25.56 -24.44 -0.24
CA ILE A 352 24.85 -23.28 0.29
C ILE A 352 23.59 -23.03 -0.56
N THR A 353 22.45 -22.85 0.11
CA THR A 353 21.18 -22.55 -0.58
C THR A 353 21.11 -21.08 -1.02
N LEU A 354 20.28 -20.76 -2.02
CA LEU A 354 20.07 -19.36 -2.43
C LEU A 354 19.63 -18.47 -1.26
N ALA A 355 18.91 -19.03 -0.27
CA ALA A 355 18.48 -18.31 0.93
C ALA A 355 19.67 -17.76 1.76
N GLU A 356 20.82 -18.42 1.70
CA GLU A 356 22.03 -18.06 2.45
C GLU A 356 23.01 -17.19 1.66
N VAL A 357 22.74 -16.97 0.36
CA VAL A 357 23.60 -16.13 -0.47
C VAL A 357 23.56 -14.69 0.06
N GLN A 358 24.76 -14.14 0.25
CA GLN A 358 24.95 -12.75 0.65
C GLN A 358 24.58 -11.81 -0.50
N LEU A 359 23.95 -10.69 -0.16
CA LEU A 359 23.47 -9.69 -1.10
C LEU A 359 24.56 -9.21 -2.05
N SER A 360 25.78 -8.98 -1.55
CA SER A 360 26.95 -8.57 -2.35
C SER A 360 27.22 -9.45 -3.58
N ARG A 361 26.92 -10.75 -3.50
CA ARG A 361 27.15 -11.69 -4.60
C ARG A 361 26.14 -11.56 -5.74
N LEU A 362 25.03 -10.88 -5.50
CA LEU A 362 23.91 -10.79 -6.43
C LEU A 362 23.65 -9.37 -6.93
N ARG A 363 24.26 -8.34 -6.33
CA ARG A 363 24.09 -6.95 -6.73
C ARG A 363 24.38 -6.75 -8.22
N GLY A 364 23.52 -6.00 -8.89
CA GLY A 364 23.62 -5.73 -10.31
C GLY A 364 23.21 -6.90 -11.20
N THR A 365 22.60 -7.95 -10.62
CA THR A 365 22.18 -9.14 -11.37
C THR A 365 20.67 -9.39 -11.32
N ILE A 366 20.24 -10.19 -12.28
CA ILE A 366 18.91 -10.76 -12.38
C ILE A 366 19.02 -12.26 -12.10
N VAL A 367 18.33 -12.71 -11.06
CA VAL A 367 18.16 -14.12 -10.74
C VAL A 367 16.91 -14.63 -11.45
N MET A 368 17.10 -15.37 -12.55
CA MET A 368 15.98 -15.99 -13.28
C MET A 368 15.53 -17.28 -12.59
N LEU A 369 14.26 -17.31 -12.16
CA LEU A 369 13.65 -18.45 -11.50
C LEU A 369 12.69 -19.16 -12.45
N LEU A 370 12.84 -20.48 -12.60
CA LEU A 370 11.98 -21.28 -13.47
C LEU A 370 11.08 -22.19 -12.64
N GLU A 371 9.88 -22.45 -13.13
CA GLU A 371 8.99 -23.44 -12.51
C GLU A 371 9.60 -24.85 -12.59
N ASN A 372 9.39 -25.67 -11.56
CA ASN A 372 9.95 -27.02 -11.47
C ASN A 372 9.12 -28.03 -12.27
N ASP A 373 8.88 -27.74 -13.54
CA ASP A 373 8.10 -28.58 -14.44
C ASP A 373 8.99 -29.69 -15.04
N GLU A 374 8.42 -30.88 -15.27
CA GLU A 374 9.15 -32.00 -15.86
C GLU A 374 9.67 -31.69 -17.27
N LYS A 375 8.90 -30.96 -18.08
CA LYS A 375 9.32 -30.50 -19.41
C LYS A 375 10.52 -29.56 -19.30
N ILE A 376 10.51 -28.65 -18.32
CA ILE A 376 11.63 -27.74 -18.06
C ILE A 376 12.87 -28.51 -17.60
N ARG A 377 12.71 -29.54 -16.75
CA ARG A 377 13.83 -30.40 -16.32
C ARG A 377 14.41 -31.26 -17.43
N GLN A 378 13.58 -31.72 -18.35
CA GLN A 378 14.01 -32.47 -19.53
C GLN A 378 14.67 -31.58 -20.59
N MET A 379 14.46 -30.25 -20.53
CA MET A 379 15.28 -29.34 -21.30
C MET A 379 16.70 -29.40 -20.76
N ASN A 380 17.58 -30.06 -21.49
CA ASN A 380 19.01 -29.94 -21.25
C ASN A 380 19.49 -28.57 -21.74
N LEU A 381 19.07 -27.50 -21.05
CA LEU A 381 19.40 -26.11 -21.39
C LEU A 381 20.92 -25.92 -21.53
N GLN A 382 21.70 -26.65 -20.72
CA GLN A 382 23.17 -26.68 -20.81
C GLN A 382 23.70 -27.36 -22.08
N GLN A 383 23.06 -28.41 -22.61
CA GLN A 383 23.48 -29.04 -23.88
C GLN A 383 23.04 -28.25 -25.11
N ASN A 384 21.86 -27.62 -25.07
CA ASN A 384 21.28 -26.96 -26.24
C ASN A 384 21.81 -25.52 -26.44
N HIS A 385 22.39 -24.93 -25.39
CA HIS A 385 22.94 -23.57 -25.39
C HIS A 385 24.26 -23.54 -24.59
N PRO A 386 25.38 -23.91 -25.21
CA PRO A 386 26.68 -23.89 -24.54
C PRO A 386 27.14 -22.47 -24.15
N GLU A 387 26.58 -21.43 -24.74
CA GLU A 387 26.83 -20.03 -24.39
C GLU A 387 26.25 -19.61 -23.02
N ILE A 388 25.38 -20.44 -22.43
CA ILE A 388 24.73 -20.18 -21.12
C ILE A 388 25.17 -21.19 -20.05
N PHE A 389 26.31 -21.87 -20.27
CA PHE A 389 26.78 -22.97 -19.42
C PHE A 389 26.93 -22.56 -17.95
N ASP A 390 27.21 -21.29 -17.73
CA ASP A 390 27.41 -20.67 -16.42
C ASP A 390 26.15 -20.03 -15.85
N VAL A 391 24.93 -20.28 -16.34
CA VAL A 391 23.71 -19.73 -15.71
C VAL A 391 23.03 -20.80 -14.86
N THR A 392 22.78 -20.51 -13.58
CA THR A 392 21.96 -21.37 -12.73
C THR A 392 20.54 -20.85 -12.72
N PHE A 393 19.57 -21.75 -12.90
CA PHE A 393 18.15 -21.46 -12.77
C PHE A 393 17.64 -22.12 -11.48
N PRO A 394 17.54 -21.37 -10.37
CA PRO A 394 16.90 -21.88 -9.17
C PRO A 394 15.42 -22.13 -9.47
N PHE A 395 14.91 -23.27 -9.04
CA PHE A 395 13.49 -23.57 -9.23
C PHE A 395 12.62 -22.85 -8.20
N SER A 396 11.43 -22.39 -8.57
CA SER A 396 10.58 -21.63 -7.64
C SER A 396 9.54 -22.49 -6.91
N ASN A 397 8.93 -23.49 -7.54
CA ASN A 397 7.78 -24.21 -6.96
C ASN A 397 8.02 -25.72 -6.77
N LEU A 398 7.43 -26.31 -5.73
CA LEU A 398 7.40 -27.76 -5.48
C LEU A 398 6.12 -28.45 -5.97
N LYS A 399 5.14 -27.69 -6.43
CA LYS A 399 3.85 -28.24 -6.89
C LYS A 399 3.95 -28.70 -8.34
N GLY A 400 3.31 -29.84 -8.63
CA GLY A 400 2.72 -30.06 -9.94
C GLY A 400 1.32 -29.42 -9.99
N ASP A 401 0.89 -28.96 -11.17
CA ASP A 401 -0.28 -28.11 -11.41
C ASP A 401 -1.62 -28.55 -10.76
N ASN A 402 -1.76 -29.80 -10.31
CA ASN A 402 -3.03 -30.38 -9.86
C ASN A 402 -3.01 -31.03 -8.46
N GLN A 403 -1.93 -30.92 -7.69
CA GLN A 403 -1.87 -31.58 -6.38
C GLN A 403 -2.36 -30.63 -5.27
N ARG A 404 -3.46 -31.03 -4.59
CA ARG A 404 -3.87 -30.43 -3.31
C ARG A 404 -2.74 -30.61 -2.29
N ASP A 405 -2.64 -29.68 -1.33
CA ASP A 405 -1.55 -29.49 -0.34
C ASP A 405 -1.33 -30.69 0.62
N THR A 406 -1.10 -31.91 0.10
CA THR A 406 -0.94 -33.14 0.89
C THR A 406 0.35 -33.89 0.57
N ASN A 407 1.22 -33.37 -0.30
CA ASN A 407 2.42 -34.10 -0.65
C ASN A 407 3.44 -34.12 0.49
N PRO A 408 4.09 -35.29 0.73
CA PRO A 408 5.17 -35.41 1.70
C PRO A 408 6.34 -34.47 1.35
N ALA A 409 7.13 -34.12 2.37
CA ALA A 409 8.32 -33.31 2.23
C ALA A 409 9.21 -33.83 1.08
N PRO A 410 9.54 -33.00 0.08
CA PRO A 410 10.40 -33.43 -1.01
C PRO A 410 11.78 -33.82 -0.49
N GLN A 411 12.43 -34.78 -1.15
CA GLN A 411 13.84 -35.06 -0.90
C GLN A 411 14.66 -33.78 -1.14
N TYR A 412 15.35 -33.35 -0.09
CA TYR A 412 16.15 -32.13 -0.07
C TYR A 412 17.28 -32.21 -1.10
N ASN A 413 17.37 -31.19 -1.95
CA ASN A 413 18.56 -30.93 -2.76
C ASN A 413 19.02 -29.50 -2.47
N ALA A 414 20.17 -29.38 -1.80
CA ALA A 414 20.76 -28.11 -1.36
C ALA A 414 20.98 -27.10 -2.50
N GLN A 415 21.07 -27.57 -3.75
CA GLN A 415 21.31 -26.74 -4.92
C GLN A 415 20.02 -26.14 -5.50
N ARG A 416 18.85 -26.50 -4.97
CA ARG A 416 17.56 -26.00 -5.45
C ARG A 416 17.05 -24.90 -4.52
N LEU A 417 16.66 -23.77 -5.12
CA LEU A 417 15.76 -22.86 -4.43
C LEU A 417 14.41 -23.58 -4.27
N TYR A 418 13.78 -23.37 -3.13
CA TYR A 418 12.37 -23.70 -2.96
C TYR A 418 11.70 -22.45 -2.44
N ILE A 419 10.79 -21.90 -3.24
CA ILE A 419 9.90 -20.85 -2.79
C ILE A 419 8.60 -21.51 -2.37
N PHE A 420 8.29 -21.42 -1.08
CA PHE A 420 7.01 -21.91 -0.60
C PHE A 420 5.95 -20.85 -0.86
N GLY A 421 5.03 -21.16 -1.76
CA GLY A 421 3.88 -20.34 -2.10
C GLY A 421 2.64 -21.21 -2.39
N GLY A 422 1.46 -20.67 -2.15
CA GLY A 422 0.21 -21.31 -2.57
C GLY A 422 -1.00 -20.77 -1.84
N ASN A 423 -2.09 -20.55 -2.58
CA ASN A 423 -3.34 -20.01 -2.06
C ASN A 423 -3.86 -20.88 -0.92
N THR A 424 -4.15 -20.26 0.23
CA THR A 424 -4.84 -20.96 1.33
C THR A 424 -6.33 -21.14 1.03
N GLY A 425 -6.83 -20.46 -0.01
CA GLY A 425 -8.25 -20.42 -0.36
C GLY A 425 -9.08 -19.67 0.70
N LYS A 426 -8.43 -18.78 1.46
CA LYS A 426 -9.04 -18.07 2.58
C LYS A 426 -9.05 -16.57 2.30
N GLY A 427 -10.13 -15.89 2.69
CA GLY A 427 -10.35 -14.47 2.42
C GLY A 427 -9.82 -13.51 3.49
N SER A 428 -9.19 -14.02 4.56
CA SER A 428 -8.68 -13.19 5.66
C SER A 428 -7.15 -13.20 5.72
N VAL A 429 -6.55 -12.05 6.10
CA VAL A 429 -5.10 -11.93 6.41
C VAL A 429 -4.66 -13.06 7.32
N ARG A 430 -5.46 -13.31 8.37
CA ARG A 430 -5.18 -14.25 9.45
C ARG A 430 -5.01 -15.66 8.91
N ASP A 431 -5.98 -16.13 8.14
CA ASP A 431 -5.96 -17.49 7.62
C ASP A 431 -4.89 -17.69 6.55
N MET A 432 -4.58 -16.63 5.79
CA MET A 432 -3.47 -16.64 4.84
C MET A 432 -2.13 -16.79 5.56
N ILE A 433 -1.85 -15.94 6.56
CA ILE A 433 -0.65 -16.03 7.39
C ILE A 433 -0.57 -17.41 8.05
N HIS A 434 -1.61 -17.87 8.73
CA HIS A 434 -1.61 -19.19 9.37
C HIS A 434 -1.42 -20.33 8.37
N GLY A 435 -2.03 -20.27 7.19
CA GLY A 435 -1.85 -21.31 6.18
C GLY A 435 -0.41 -21.34 5.62
N GLN A 436 0.22 -20.17 5.40
CA GLN A 436 1.64 -20.13 4.99
C GLN A 436 2.56 -20.58 6.13
N LEU A 437 2.28 -20.20 7.38
CA LEU A 437 3.06 -20.62 8.54
C LEU A 437 2.93 -22.13 8.79
N ASN A 438 1.72 -22.68 8.67
CA ASN A 438 1.50 -24.12 8.79
C ASN A 438 2.27 -24.88 7.71
N LYS A 439 2.36 -24.33 6.49
CA LYS A 439 3.23 -24.88 5.44
C LYS A 439 4.68 -24.82 5.88
N ALA A 440 5.19 -23.65 6.28
CA ALA A 440 6.57 -23.50 6.75
C ALA A 440 6.93 -24.48 7.90
N VAL A 441 6.03 -24.63 8.88
CA VAL A 441 6.18 -25.57 10.00
C VAL A 441 6.10 -27.02 9.55
N ALA A 442 5.19 -27.39 8.64
CA ALA A 442 5.07 -28.76 8.14
C ALA A 442 6.36 -29.26 7.45
N PHE A 443 7.18 -28.34 6.92
CA PHE A 443 8.46 -28.65 6.30
C PHE A 443 9.65 -28.79 7.28
N LYS A 444 9.39 -28.79 8.61
CA LYS A 444 10.17 -29.15 9.84
C LYS A 444 11.72 -29.28 9.85
N ALA A 445 12.43 -29.47 8.75
CA ALA A 445 13.84 -29.85 8.75
C ALA A 445 14.81 -28.66 8.72
N LEU A 446 14.61 -27.61 7.91
CA LEU A 446 15.65 -26.60 7.65
C LEU A 446 15.08 -25.23 7.19
N PRO A 447 14.34 -24.46 8.02
CA PRO A 447 13.77 -23.18 7.61
C PRO A 447 14.80 -22.17 7.06
N ASP A 448 16.05 -22.27 7.52
CA ASP A 448 17.18 -21.45 7.11
C ASP A 448 17.64 -21.66 5.65
N ASN A 449 17.14 -22.71 5.00
CA ASN A 449 17.51 -23.12 3.65
C ASN A 449 16.46 -22.76 2.59
N TYR A 450 15.45 -21.98 2.94
CA TYR A 450 14.32 -21.68 2.07
C TYR A 450 14.02 -20.18 2.01
N LEU A 451 13.53 -19.73 0.85
CA LEU A 451 12.92 -18.41 0.74
C LEU A 451 11.40 -18.58 0.90
N PHE A 452 10.82 -17.87 1.85
CA PHE A 452 9.39 -17.94 2.10
C PHE A 452 8.64 -16.86 1.31
N GLN A 453 7.68 -17.28 0.49
CA GLN A 453 6.78 -16.37 -0.19
C GLN A 453 5.43 -16.35 0.50
N MET A 454 5.06 -15.18 1.01
CA MET A 454 3.69 -14.90 1.36
C MET A 454 3.00 -14.33 0.12
N SER A 455 2.13 -15.13 -0.51
CA SER A 455 1.36 -14.70 -1.68
C SER A 455 -0.03 -14.27 -1.28
N TRP A 456 -0.43 -13.09 -1.74
CA TRP A 456 -1.77 -12.55 -1.58
C TRP A 456 -2.36 -12.21 -2.93
N THR A 457 -3.39 -12.97 -3.33
CA THR A 457 -4.20 -12.67 -4.51
C THR A 457 -5.64 -12.32 -4.12
N GLN A 458 -6.19 -11.25 -4.69
CA GLN A 458 -7.58 -10.86 -4.56
C GLN A 458 -8.43 -11.65 -5.56
N MET A 459 -8.84 -12.85 -5.17
CA MET A 459 -9.84 -13.63 -5.91
C MET A 459 -11.21 -12.98 -5.70
N GLY A 460 -11.59 -12.04 -6.56
CA GLY A 460 -12.90 -11.41 -6.49
C GLY A 460 -14.02 -12.42 -6.68
N THR A 461 -14.90 -12.62 -5.69
CA THR A 461 -16.18 -13.30 -5.95
C THR A 461 -16.98 -12.42 -6.90
N GLN A 462 -17.16 -12.87 -8.15
CA GLN A 462 -18.06 -12.27 -9.12
C GLN A 462 -19.47 -12.20 -8.51
N LYS A 463 -19.87 -11.02 -8.03
CA LYS A 463 -21.26 -10.59 -8.15
C LYS A 463 -21.31 -9.58 -9.27
N ILE A 464 -22.00 -9.94 -10.34
CA ILE A 464 -22.35 -9.07 -11.46
C ILE A 464 -22.91 -7.77 -10.88
N GLY A 465 -22.25 -6.64 -11.16
CA GLY A 465 -22.61 -5.31 -10.64
C GLY A 465 -21.71 -4.76 -9.52
N ALA A 466 -20.71 -5.50 -9.04
CA ALA A 466 -19.72 -4.96 -8.11
C ALA A 466 -18.63 -4.21 -8.90
N GLY A 467 -18.54 -2.89 -8.72
CA GLY A 467 -17.66 -1.99 -9.49
C GLY A 467 -16.19 -2.40 -9.64
N ASP A 468 -15.53 -1.71 -10.57
CA ASP A 468 -14.14 -1.91 -11.01
C ASP A 468 -13.17 -2.20 -9.83
N ILE A 469 -12.34 -3.21 -10.00
CA ILE A 469 -11.34 -3.65 -9.02
C ILE A 469 -10.33 -2.54 -8.73
N ARG A 470 -10.03 -1.67 -9.71
CA ARG A 470 -9.19 -0.48 -9.55
C ARG A 470 -9.81 0.50 -8.57
N THR A 471 -11.14 0.64 -8.62
CA THR A 471 -11.89 1.46 -7.66
C THR A 471 -11.85 0.83 -6.27
N LYS A 472 -11.97 -0.51 -6.15
CA LYS A 472 -11.88 -1.27 -4.88
C LYS A 472 -10.50 -1.28 -4.24
N ALA A 473 -9.42 -1.35 -5.03
CA ALA A 473 -8.05 -1.15 -4.56
C ALA A 473 -7.86 0.27 -3.98
N LYS A 474 -8.66 1.24 -4.45
CA LYS A 474 -8.67 2.65 -4.01
C LYS A 474 -9.75 2.97 -2.96
N THR A 475 -10.69 2.07 -2.63
CA THR A 475 -11.80 2.34 -1.68
C THR A 475 -11.51 1.82 -0.28
N PRO A 476 -11.76 2.60 0.80
CA PRO A 476 -11.69 2.10 2.17
C PRO A 476 -12.78 1.08 2.50
N LEU A 477 -12.46 0.18 3.42
CA LEU A 477 -13.37 -0.76 4.08
C LEU A 477 -14.51 -0.02 4.79
N ASN A 478 -15.72 -0.05 4.24
CA ASN A 478 -16.94 0.16 5.02
C ASN A 478 -17.96 -0.92 4.70
N GLY A 479 -18.21 -1.77 5.70
CA GLY A 479 -19.27 -2.78 5.74
C GLY A 479 -18.86 -4.15 5.19
N ASN A 480 -18.61 -5.11 6.09
CA ASN A 480 -18.73 -6.57 5.96
C ASN A 480 -18.38 -7.27 4.61
N ARG A 481 -17.59 -6.64 3.74
CA ARG A 481 -17.09 -7.18 2.48
C ARG A 481 -15.57 -7.15 2.59
N GLY A 482 -14.94 -8.32 2.55
CA GLY A 482 -13.49 -8.49 2.70
C GLY A 482 -12.72 -7.46 1.88
N GLY A 483 -11.87 -6.68 2.57
CA GLY A 483 -11.08 -5.60 1.97
C GLY A 483 -10.05 -6.14 1.00
N GLY A 484 -9.75 -5.35 -0.03
CA GLY A 484 -8.66 -5.66 -0.98
C GLY A 484 -7.27 -5.59 -0.33
N PRO A 485 -6.24 -6.09 -1.02
CA PRO A 485 -4.89 -6.34 -0.50
C PRO A 485 -4.18 -5.08 0.05
N HIS A 486 -4.48 -3.89 -0.47
CA HIS A 486 -3.91 -2.62 0.04
C HIS A 486 -4.39 -2.26 1.45
N SER A 487 -5.66 -2.52 1.74
CA SER A 487 -6.28 -2.10 3.01
C SER A 487 -5.75 -2.89 4.21
N THR A 488 -5.25 -4.10 3.95
CA THR A 488 -4.76 -5.03 4.97
C THR A 488 -3.23 -5.04 5.08
N LEU A 489 -2.51 -4.46 4.13
CA LEU A 489 -1.05 -4.44 4.12
C LEU A 489 -0.43 -3.66 5.30
N PRO A 490 -0.91 -2.46 5.70
CA PRO A 490 -0.42 -1.80 6.91
C PRO A 490 -0.60 -2.68 8.15
N PHE A 491 -1.75 -3.36 8.25
CA PHE A 491 -2.03 -4.29 9.35
C PHE A 491 -1.07 -5.49 9.35
N LEU A 492 -0.83 -6.08 8.17
CA LEU A 492 0.15 -7.14 8.00
C LEU A 492 1.56 -6.68 8.38
N CYS A 493 1.98 -5.47 7.99
CA CYS A 493 3.29 -4.94 8.34
C CYS A 493 3.41 -4.66 9.85
N LEU A 494 2.36 -4.13 10.48
CA LEU A 494 2.32 -3.93 11.94
C LEU A 494 2.37 -5.26 12.69
N THR A 495 1.62 -6.25 12.19
CA THR A 495 1.67 -7.63 12.66
C THR A 495 3.13 -8.08 12.56
N LEU A 496 3.70 -8.19 11.35
CA LEU A 496 5.08 -8.64 11.12
C LEU A 496 6.15 -7.94 12.00
N ARG A 497 5.94 -6.70 12.46
CA ARG A 497 6.84 -5.96 13.38
C ARG A 497 6.71 -6.34 14.86
N GLY A 498 5.89 -7.32 15.22
CA GLY A 498 5.67 -7.72 16.62
C GLY A 498 4.89 -6.71 17.46
N ARG A 499 4.27 -5.70 16.85
CA ARG A 499 3.51 -4.68 17.59
C ARG A 499 2.07 -5.14 17.82
N GLN A 500 1.69 -5.31 19.08
CA GLN A 500 0.29 -5.47 19.48
C GLN A 500 -0.42 -4.10 19.37
N GLY A 501 -1.07 -3.85 18.23
CA GLY A 501 -2.04 -2.76 18.14
C GLY A 501 -3.40 -3.24 18.63
N GLU A 502 -4.03 -2.51 19.56
CA GLU A 502 -5.43 -2.73 19.93
C GLU A 502 -6.34 -2.49 18.72
N VAL A 503 -6.71 -3.55 18.01
CA VAL A 503 -7.71 -3.50 16.94
C VAL A 503 -8.88 -4.39 17.32
N ARG A 504 -9.95 -3.77 17.82
CA ARG A 504 -11.23 -4.43 18.07
C ARG A 504 -11.91 -4.75 16.74
N HIS A 505 -11.61 -5.93 16.20
CA HIS A 505 -12.50 -6.85 15.46
C HIS A 505 -11.76 -7.95 14.68
N VAL A 506 -10.48 -8.18 14.97
CA VAL A 506 -9.85 -9.45 14.60
C VAL A 506 -8.96 -9.87 15.77
N ASP A 507 -9.36 -10.91 16.51
CA ASP A 507 -8.61 -11.42 17.66
C ASP A 507 -7.28 -12.05 17.20
N PHE A 508 -6.25 -11.23 16.98
CA PHE A 508 -4.89 -11.64 16.64
C PHE A 508 -4.00 -11.91 17.86
N ILE A 509 -4.61 -12.19 19.03
CA ILE A 509 -3.92 -12.42 20.31
C ILE A 509 -2.94 -13.61 20.26
N SER A 510 -3.03 -14.49 19.24
CA SER A 510 -2.11 -15.63 19.08
C SER A 510 -0.83 -15.34 18.28
N TRP A 511 -0.66 -14.16 17.66
CA TRP A 511 0.58 -13.80 16.97
C TRP A 511 1.47 -12.97 17.90
N ASN A 512 1.90 -13.59 18.99
CA ASN A 512 2.95 -13.04 19.85
C ASN A 512 4.30 -13.24 19.17
N GLY A 513 4.58 -12.47 18.10
CA GLY A 513 5.91 -12.04 17.59
C GLY A 513 7.02 -13.06 17.33
N ASN A 514 6.83 -14.31 17.72
CA ASN A 514 7.84 -15.29 18.02
C ASN A 514 7.28 -16.65 17.64
N LEU A 515 7.31 -17.00 16.36
CA LEU A 515 7.19 -18.40 16.01
C LEU A 515 8.51 -19.02 16.45
N ARG A 516 8.53 -19.63 17.62
CA ARG A 516 9.67 -20.40 18.14
C ARG A 516 9.55 -21.80 17.56
N ILE A 517 10.26 -22.10 16.46
CA ILE A 517 10.50 -23.51 16.09
C ILE A 517 11.67 -23.98 16.95
N GLY A 518 11.37 -24.57 18.11
CA GLY A 518 12.37 -24.77 19.17
C GLY A 518 12.63 -23.48 19.96
N GLU A 519 13.77 -23.37 20.62
CA GLU A 519 14.05 -22.19 21.49
C GLU A 519 14.44 -20.92 20.70
N ASP A 520 14.82 -21.02 19.41
CA ASP A 520 15.55 -19.93 18.74
C ASP A 520 15.12 -19.52 17.30
N VAL A 521 14.19 -20.20 16.62
CA VAL A 521 14.02 -19.97 15.16
C VAL A 521 12.78 -19.17 14.80
N TYR A 522 12.97 -17.90 14.42
CA TYR A 522 11.95 -17.01 13.84
C TYR A 522 11.93 -17.06 12.31
N ILE A 523 10.82 -17.53 11.71
CA ILE A 523 10.67 -17.52 10.25
C ILE A 523 10.01 -16.21 9.79
N ARG A 524 10.72 -15.47 8.94
CA ARG A 524 10.25 -14.25 8.27
C ARG A 524 9.99 -14.52 6.78
N PRO A 525 8.89 -14.02 6.19
CA PRO A 525 8.72 -14.10 4.74
C PRO A 525 9.77 -13.25 4.01
N ASN A 526 10.42 -13.82 3.01
CA ASN A 526 11.39 -13.14 2.15
C ASN A 526 10.72 -12.42 0.99
N PHE A 527 9.62 -12.97 0.50
CA PHE A 527 8.83 -12.34 -0.54
C PHE A 527 7.42 -12.08 -0.02
N ILE A 528 6.96 -10.84 -0.15
CA ILE A 528 5.55 -10.49 0.03
C ILE A 528 5.00 -10.16 -1.35
N HIS A 529 4.30 -11.12 -1.92
CA HIS A 529 3.83 -11.13 -3.30
C HIS A 529 2.40 -10.60 -3.38
N MET A 530 2.20 -9.53 -4.16
CA MET A 530 0.96 -8.74 -4.18
C MET A 530 0.43 -8.58 -5.60
N ASP A 531 -0.90 -8.58 -5.74
CA ASP A 531 -1.57 -8.25 -7.02
C ASP A 531 -1.30 -6.82 -7.48
N PHE A 532 -1.19 -5.86 -6.55
CA PHE A 532 -1.09 -4.46 -6.88
C PHE A 532 0.13 -3.83 -6.20
N SER A 533 1.09 -3.37 -6.99
CA SER A 533 2.34 -2.76 -6.52
C SER A 533 2.37 -1.25 -6.76
N CYS A 534 2.85 -0.51 -5.76
CA CYS A 534 3.05 0.93 -5.78
C CYS A 534 4.09 1.34 -4.70
N ALA A 535 4.57 2.59 -4.75
CA ALA A 535 5.58 3.10 -3.82
C ALA A 535 5.14 2.96 -2.34
N ASN A 536 3.87 3.21 -2.04
CA ASN A 536 3.32 3.09 -0.69
C ASN A 536 3.41 1.66 -0.14
N ASN A 537 2.93 0.69 -0.91
CA ASN A 537 2.92 -0.71 -0.50
C ASN A 537 4.34 -1.25 -0.34
N SER A 538 5.19 -1.02 -1.34
CA SER A 538 6.58 -1.46 -1.31
C SER A 538 7.36 -0.79 -0.18
N GLY A 539 7.16 0.51 0.06
CA GLY A 539 7.79 1.23 1.15
C GLY A 539 7.42 0.67 2.54
N LEU A 540 6.18 0.21 2.73
CA LEU A 540 5.76 -0.44 3.97
C LEU A 540 6.47 -1.78 4.19
N ILE A 541 6.62 -2.58 3.12
CA ILE A 541 7.32 -3.86 3.14
C ILE A 541 8.83 -3.67 3.34
N ILE A 542 9.45 -2.72 2.64
CA ILE A 542 10.88 -2.40 2.75
C ILE A 542 11.22 -1.96 4.18
N ALA A 543 10.35 -1.17 4.81
CA ALA A 543 10.51 -0.76 6.21
C ALA A 543 10.45 -1.93 7.21
N LEU A 544 10.10 -3.16 6.79
CA LEU A 544 10.28 -4.34 7.64
C LEU A 544 11.76 -4.71 7.81
N ASN A 545 12.64 -4.34 6.87
CA ASN A 545 14.08 -4.65 6.95
C ASN A 545 14.80 -3.82 8.02
N THR A 546 14.37 -2.59 8.28
CA THR A 546 15.05 -1.66 9.19
C THR A 546 14.62 -1.79 10.64
N ASN A 547 13.39 -2.24 10.92
CA ASN A 547 12.79 -2.23 12.25
C ASN A 547 12.85 -3.59 13.00
N TRP A 548 13.48 -4.60 12.39
CA TRP A 548 13.67 -5.93 13.01
C TRP A 548 15.07 -6.13 13.60
N LYS A 549 16.01 -5.26 13.25
CA LYS A 549 17.28 -5.09 14.00
C LYS A 549 17.00 -4.27 15.24
#